data_AF-A0A3M1RL73-F1
#
_entry.id   AF-A0A3M1RL73-F1
#
_cell.length_a   1.000
_cell.length_b   1.000
_cell.length_c   1.000
_cell.angle_alpha   90.00
_cell.angle_beta   90.00
_cell.angle_gamma   90.00
#
_symmetry.space_group_name_H-M   'P 1'
#
loop_
_entity.id
_entity.type
_entity.pdbx_description
1 polymer ?
#
loop_
_entity_poly.entity_id
_entity_poly.type
_entity_poly.pdbx_seq_one_letter_code
_entity_poly.pdbx_strand_id
1 'polypeptide(L)'
;MEEVQPTQWEIDGYIATLTVVTDDPAGGRVRMEIRAHDSSMPPFVRTFYYDEATDRHYRNFARKFATDPAYRTQCLSGTAPWQEVDWRYQERAMELYAIFARKDRRFLPSAHFTPEEQAIHEQLWAQYRATLYRIYQRLKSRFNPPPSRPAPTKGTTTRTGKSSSRSTARRSRS
;
A
#
# COMPACT_ATOMS: atom_id res chain seq x y z
N MET A 1 -11.10 13.11 24.38
CA MET A 1 -10.52 12.12 23.45
C MET A 1 -11.69 11.32 22.95
N GLU A 2 -12.13 11.54 21.71
CA GLU A 2 -13.20 10.74 21.11
C GLU A 2 -12.64 9.34 20.88
N GLU A 3 -13.23 8.34 21.54
CA GLU A 3 -12.84 6.95 21.33
C GLU A 3 -13.31 6.54 19.93
N VAL A 4 -12.39 6.55 18.96
CA VAL A 4 -12.68 6.14 17.59
C VAL A 4 -13.03 4.65 17.62
N GLN A 5 -14.33 4.37 17.52
CA GLN A 5 -14.82 3.00 17.53
C GLN A 5 -14.20 2.22 16.36
N PRO A 6 -13.64 1.02 16.61
CA PRO A 6 -13.03 0.22 15.56
C PRO A 6 -14.10 -0.18 14.53
N THR A 7 -13.75 -0.11 13.25
CA THR A 7 -14.66 -0.55 12.19
C THR A 7 -14.46 -2.05 11.99
N GLN A 8 -15.53 -2.83 12.14
CA GLN A 8 -15.51 -4.28 12.02
C GLN A 8 -16.44 -4.76 10.92
N TRP A 9 -16.04 -5.83 10.21
CA TRP A 9 -16.92 -6.54 9.29
C TRP A 9 -16.52 -8.00 9.12
N GLU A 10 -17.48 -8.83 8.71
CA GLU A 10 -17.31 -10.26 8.46
C GLU A 10 -16.99 -10.54 6.99
N ILE A 11 -16.16 -11.55 6.74
CA ILE A 11 -15.74 -11.99 5.41
C ILE A 11 -15.41 -13.49 5.44
N ASP A 12 -16.27 -14.31 4.83
CA ASP A 12 -16.00 -15.73 4.54
C ASP A 12 -15.35 -16.52 5.70
N GLY A 13 -16.01 -16.55 6.86
CA GLY A 13 -15.47 -17.25 8.04
C GLY A 13 -14.48 -16.44 8.88
N TYR A 14 -14.21 -15.17 8.51
CA TYR A 14 -13.33 -14.27 9.24
C TYR A 14 -14.01 -12.97 9.68
N ILE A 15 -13.45 -12.37 10.73
CA ILE A 15 -13.76 -11.03 11.21
C ILE A 15 -12.54 -10.14 10.97
N ALA A 16 -12.69 -9.08 10.19
CA ALA A 16 -11.68 -8.04 10.03
C ALA A 16 -12.04 -6.82 10.90
N THR A 17 -11.10 -6.39 11.74
CA THR A 17 -11.24 -5.25 12.65
C THR A 17 -10.20 -4.21 12.30
N LEU A 18 -10.62 -2.97 12.00
CA LEU A 18 -9.75 -1.83 11.75
C LEU A 18 -9.68 -0.90 12.96
N THR A 19 -8.45 -0.54 13.32
CA THR A 19 -8.15 0.44 14.36
C THR A 19 -7.27 1.54 13.79
N VAL A 20 -7.69 2.80 13.94
CA VAL A 20 -6.84 3.95 13.61
C VAL A 20 -5.73 4.04 14.65
N VAL A 21 -4.48 4.22 14.20
CA VAL A 21 -3.33 4.40 15.07
C VAL A 21 -2.82 5.83 14.89
N THR A 22 -2.82 6.61 15.97
CA THR A 22 -2.41 8.03 15.92
C THR A 22 -0.96 8.23 16.34
N ASP A 23 -0.43 7.32 17.16
CA ASP A 23 0.84 7.53 17.88
C ASP A 23 1.90 6.48 17.51
N ASP A 24 1.71 5.77 16.39
CA ASP A 24 2.70 4.80 15.91
C ASP A 24 3.98 5.53 15.52
N PRO A 25 5.13 5.25 16.16
CA PRO A 25 6.42 5.77 15.74
C PRO A 25 6.69 5.47 14.27
N ALA A 26 6.25 4.34 13.74
CA ALA A 26 6.42 4.01 12.34
C ALA A 26 5.43 4.74 11.41
N GLY A 27 4.62 5.68 11.89
CA GLY A 27 3.64 6.38 11.06
C GLY A 27 2.55 5.46 10.52
N GLY A 28 2.34 4.29 11.15
CA GLY A 28 1.17 3.44 10.92
C GLY A 28 -0.10 4.26 11.09
N ARG A 29 -0.97 4.23 10.08
CA ARG A 29 -2.23 5.00 10.10
C ARG A 29 -3.39 4.14 10.55
N VAL A 30 -3.37 2.88 10.13
CA VAL A 30 -4.42 1.92 10.43
C VAL A 30 -3.81 0.55 10.65
N ARG A 31 -4.26 -0.12 11.70
CA ARG A 31 -3.97 -1.53 11.98
C ARG A 31 -5.22 -2.35 11.69
N MET A 32 -5.07 -3.42 10.93
CA MET A 32 -6.10 -4.43 10.76
C MET A 32 -5.73 -5.68 11.53
N GLU A 33 -6.67 -6.19 12.30
CA GLU A 33 -6.65 -7.53 12.87
C GLU A 33 -7.66 -8.40 12.13
N ILE A 34 -7.26 -9.59 11.69
CA ILE A 34 -8.14 -10.60 11.10
C ILE A 34 -8.18 -11.82 12.02
N ARG A 35 -9.39 -12.24 12.40
CA ARG A 35 -9.66 -13.40 13.26
C ARG A 35 -10.58 -14.39 12.56
N ALA A 36 -10.35 -15.69 12.74
CA ALA A 36 -11.29 -16.71 12.30
C ALA A 36 -12.47 -16.82 13.28
N HIS A 37 -13.70 -16.99 12.80
CA HIS A 37 -14.89 -17.14 13.65
C HIS A 37 -14.80 -18.34 14.60
N ASP A 38 -14.24 -19.44 14.10
CA ASP A 38 -14.09 -20.70 14.81
C ASP A 38 -12.82 -20.76 15.68
N SER A 39 -12.05 -19.67 15.73
CA SER A 39 -10.76 -19.62 16.42
C SER A 39 -9.74 -20.67 15.93
N SER A 40 -9.91 -21.18 14.70
CA SER A 40 -9.01 -22.18 14.09
C SER A 40 -7.57 -21.69 13.88
N MET A 41 -7.35 -20.38 13.94
CA MET A 41 -6.04 -19.76 13.80
C MET A 41 -5.89 -18.52 14.69
N PRO A 42 -4.66 -18.20 15.12
CA PRO A 42 -4.39 -16.98 15.88
C PRO A 42 -4.73 -15.72 15.06
N PRO A 43 -5.04 -14.60 15.72
CA PRO A 43 -5.26 -13.32 15.03
C PRO A 43 -4.05 -12.93 14.18
N PHE A 44 -4.32 -12.52 12.94
CA PHE A 44 -3.32 -11.98 12.05
C PHE A 44 -3.40 -10.45 12.04
N VAL A 45 -2.27 -9.77 12.17
CA VAL A 45 -2.21 -8.29 12.22
C VAL A 45 -1.41 -7.75 11.04
N ARG A 46 -1.94 -6.69 10.42
CA ARG A 46 -1.23 -5.90 9.41
C ARG A 46 -1.42 -4.40 9.66
N THR A 47 -0.33 -3.65 9.52
CA THR A 47 -0.37 -2.19 9.51
C THR A 47 -0.40 -1.67 8.07
N PHE A 48 -1.19 -0.63 7.83
CA PHE A 48 -1.28 0.07 6.55
C PHE A 48 -0.72 1.49 6.70
N TYR A 49 0.12 1.88 5.75
CA TYR A 49 0.81 3.17 5.76
C TYR A 49 0.35 4.05 4.61
N TYR A 50 0.22 5.35 4.88
CA TYR A 50 0.05 6.40 3.88
C TYR A 50 -1.03 6.10 2.82
N ASP A 51 -0.64 5.88 1.57
CA ASP A 51 -1.52 5.70 0.43
C ASP A 51 -2.14 4.29 0.37
N GLU A 52 -1.66 3.33 1.16
CA GLU A 52 -2.36 2.07 1.41
C GLU A 52 -3.58 2.26 2.30
N ALA A 53 -3.65 3.37 3.04
CA ALA A 53 -4.67 3.60 4.05
C ALA A 53 -6.02 4.03 3.43
N THR A 54 -6.63 3.16 2.63
CA THR A 54 -7.92 3.40 1.95
C THR A 54 -8.87 2.24 2.19
N ASP A 55 -10.16 2.53 2.36
CA ASP A 55 -11.22 1.52 2.58
C ASP A 55 -11.20 0.42 1.53
N ARG A 56 -11.00 0.81 0.25
CA ARG A 56 -10.87 -0.13 -0.86
C ARG A 56 -9.70 -1.10 -0.66
N HIS A 57 -8.53 -0.61 -0.23
CA HIS A 57 -7.35 -1.46 -0.02
C HIS A 57 -7.58 -2.42 1.15
N TYR A 58 -8.16 -1.94 2.26
CA TYR A 58 -8.48 -2.75 3.42
C TYR A 58 -9.41 -3.91 3.07
N ARG A 59 -10.53 -3.62 2.40
CA ARG A 59 -11.50 -4.63 1.99
C ARG A 59 -10.91 -5.63 1.01
N ASN A 60 -10.13 -5.16 0.04
CA ASN A 60 -9.46 -6.05 -0.91
C ASN A 60 -8.45 -6.97 -0.23
N PHE A 61 -7.68 -6.45 0.71
CA PHE A 61 -6.73 -7.24 1.49
C PHE A 61 -7.46 -8.31 2.30
N ALA A 62 -8.45 -7.91 3.10
CA ALA A 62 -9.18 -8.83 3.98
C ALA A 62 -9.94 -9.90 3.18
N ARG A 63 -10.56 -9.53 2.05
CA ARG A 63 -11.18 -10.49 1.13
C ARG A 63 -10.16 -11.47 0.56
N LYS A 64 -9.02 -10.97 0.05
CA LYS A 64 -7.98 -11.85 -0.50
C LYS A 64 -7.43 -12.80 0.56
N PHE A 65 -7.22 -12.33 1.79
CA PHE A 65 -6.79 -13.16 2.90
C PHE A 65 -7.81 -14.27 3.23
N ALA A 66 -9.11 -13.96 3.20
CA ALA A 66 -10.15 -14.93 3.50
C ALA A 66 -10.31 -15.99 2.39
N THR A 67 -10.31 -15.57 1.12
CA THR A 67 -10.73 -16.42 0.00
C THR A 67 -9.60 -17.08 -0.78
N ASP A 68 -8.34 -16.65 -0.60
CA ASP A 68 -7.17 -17.19 -1.31
C ASP A 68 -6.26 -17.93 -0.32
N PRO A 69 -6.35 -19.28 -0.22
CA PRO A 69 -5.55 -20.06 0.71
C PRO A 69 -4.04 -19.90 0.52
N ALA A 70 -3.57 -19.73 -0.73
CA ALA A 70 -2.15 -19.56 -1.00
C ALA A 70 -1.66 -18.20 -0.49
N TYR A 71 -2.41 -17.14 -0.74
CA TYR A 71 -2.10 -15.81 -0.22
C TYR A 71 -2.19 -15.75 1.31
N ARG A 72 -3.18 -16.42 1.92
CA ARG A 72 -3.29 -16.55 3.37
C ARG A 72 -2.06 -17.22 3.96
N THR A 73 -1.64 -18.35 3.39
CA THR A 73 -0.41 -19.04 3.80
C THR A 73 0.80 -18.11 3.71
N GLN A 74 0.95 -17.36 2.61
CA GLN A 74 2.04 -16.39 2.48
C GLN A 74 2.01 -15.28 3.54
N CYS A 75 0.81 -14.77 3.88
CA CYS A 75 0.67 -13.77 4.94
C CYS A 75 1.09 -14.33 6.30
N LEU A 76 0.66 -15.55 6.62
CA LEU A 76 0.94 -16.20 7.90
C LEU A 76 2.39 -16.69 8.03
N SER A 77 2.99 -17.16 6.94
CA SER A 77 4.37 -17.66 6.93
C SER A 77 5.41 -16.54 6.78
N GLY A 78 4.97 -15.31 6.61
CA GLY A 78 5.87 -14.18 6.52
C GLY A 78 6.48 -13.93 5.12
N THR A 79 5.86 -14.46 4.05
CA THR A 79 6.44 -14.49 2.69
C THR A 79 5.64 -13.71 1.66
N ALA A 80 4.58 -13.01 2.09
CA ALA A 80 3.79 -12.18 1.19
C ALA A 80 4.63 -11.02 0.62
N PRO A 81 4.47 -10.64 -0.66
CA PRO A 81 5.33 -9.65 -1.33
C PRO A 81 5.43 -8.29 -0.64
N TRP A 82 4.40 -7.89 0.11
CA TRP A 82 4.37 -6.62 0.83
C TRP A 82 5.17 -6.64 2.14
N GLN A 83 5.47 -7.81 2.70
CA GLN A 83 6.14 -7.91 3.99
C GLN A 83 7.60 -7.46 3.98
N GLU A 84 8.31 -7.69 2.88
CA GLU A 84 9.69 -7.19 2.78
C GLU A 84 9.74 -5.66 2.84
N VAL A 85 8.75 -5.00 2.22
CA VAL A 85 8.61 -3.54 2.30
C VAL A 85 8.27 -3.12 3.72
N ASP A 86 7.31 -3.79 4.36
CA ASP A 86 6.88 -3.49 5.72
C ASP A 86 8.03 -3.62 6.74
N TRP A 87 8.77 -4.74 6.69
CA TRP A 87 9.93 -4.97 7.56
C TRP A 87 11.00 -3.89 7.40
N ARG A 88 11.44 -3.64 6.16
CA ARG A 88 12.48 -2.64 5.88
C ARG A 88 12.01 -1.23 6.24
N TYR A 89 10.73 -0.95 6.09
CA TYR A 89 10.16 0.33 6.47
C TYR A 89 10.16 0.50 8.00
N GLN A 90 9.68 -0.49 8.74
CA GLN A 90 9.65 -0.50 10.20
C GLN A 90 11.05 -0.30 10.79
N GLU A 91 12.06 -1.04 10.31
CA GLU A 91 13.45 -0.88 10.74
C GLU A 91 13.94 0.57 10.57
N ARG A 92 13.74 1.15 9.38
CA ARG A 92 14.13 2.53 9.09
C ARG A 92 13.35 3.57 9.88
N ALA A 93 12.07 3.29 10.14
CA ALA A 93 11.25 4.20 10.92
C ALA A 93 11.73 4.25 12.38
N MET A 94 12.06 3.10 12.97
CA MET A 94 12.59 3.03 14.33
C MET A 94 13.99 3.66 14.45
N GLU A 95 14.87 3.48 13.46
CA GLU A 95 16.15 4.20 13.40
C GLU A 95 15.94 5.71 13.38
N LEU A 96 15.02 6.19 12.54
CA LEU A 96 14.73 7.61 12.41
C LEU A 96 14.12 8.18 13.70
N TYR A 97 13.18 7.45 14.32
CA TYR A 97 12.58 7.82 15.60
C TYR A 97 13.65 8.02 16.67
N ALA A 98 14.59 7.08 16.78
CA ALA A 98 15.70 7.16 17.72
C ALA A 98 16.60 8.38 17.46
N ILE A 99 16.86 8.73 16.19
CA ILE A 99 17.64 9.92 15.82
C ILE A 99 16.93 11.20 16.27
N PHE A 100 15.63 11.34 16.01
CA PHE A 100 14.85 12.51 16.41
C PHE A 100 14.77 12.63 17.93
N ALA A 101 14.45 11.53 18.62
CA ALA A 101 14.37 11.47 20.08
C ALA A 101 15.70 11.84 20.77
N ARG A 102 16.85 11.51 20.16
CA ARG A 102 18.18 11.87 20.67
C ARG A 102 18.55 13.32 20.39
N LYS A 103 18.19 13.86 19.23
CA LYS A 103 18.57 15.21 18.81
C LYS A 103 17.81 16.29 19.57
N ASP A 104 16.55 16.05 19.87
CA ASP A 104 15.71 17.01 20.56
C ASP A 104 14.72 16.30 21.49
N ARG A 105 14.84 16.54 22.80
CA ARG A 105 13.93 15.93 23.79
C ARG A 105 12.48 16.33 23.58
N ARG A 106 12.23 17.49 22.96
CA ARG A 106 10.86 17.97 22.64
C ARG A 106 10.18 17.14 21.56
N PHE A 107 10.92 16.26 20.86
CA PHE A 107 10.31 15.29 19.97
C PHE A 107 9.44 14.26 20.71
N LEU A 108 9.84 13.88 21.93
CA LEU A 108 9.06 12.96 22.76
C LEU A 108 7.86 13.70 23.36
N PRO A 109 6.65 13.12 23.36
CA PRO A 109 5.48 13.78 23.91
C PRO A 109 5.64 14.06 25.41
N SER A 110 5.15 15.21 25.87
CA SER A 110 5.16 15.62 27.26
C SER A 110 3.86 16.34 27.60
N ALA A 111 3.24 15.97 28.72
CA ALA A 111 2.04 16.67 29.24
C ALA A 111 2.35 18.08 29.76
N HIS A 112 3.63 18.44 29.90
CA HIS A 112 4.09 19.69 30.51
C HIS A 112 4.70 20.66 29.50
N PHE A 113 4.49 20.47 28.20
CA PHE A 113 4.97 21.45 27.23
C PHE A 113 4.28 22.79 27.40
N THR A 114 5.10 23.84 27.38
CA THR A 114 4.61 25.19 27.11
C THR A 114 4.03 25.26 25.69
N PRO A 115 3.18 26.26 25.36
CA PRO A 115 2.66 26.41 24.01
C PRO A 115 3.75 26.51 22.93
N GLU A 116 4.89 27.13 23.25
CA GLU A 116 6.04 27.20 22.34
C GLU A 116 6.68 25.82 22.12
N GLU A 117 6.90 25.05 23.19
CA GLU A 117 7.44 23.69 23.08
C GLU A 117 6.47 22.74 22.36
N GLN A 118 5.16 22.92 22.54
CA GLN A 118 4.14 22.18 21.81
C GLN A 118 4.23 22.47 20.29
N ALA A 119 4.41 23.74 19.90
CA ALA A 119 4.61 24.10 18.50
C ALA A 119 5.89 23.49 17.92
N ILE A 120 6.99 23.48 18.69
CA ILE A 120 8.25 22.84 18.29
C ILE A 120 8.06 21.32 18.15
N HIS A 121 7.38 20.68 19.10
CA HIS A 121 7.06 19.26 19.06
C HIS A 121 6.27 18.91 17.78
N GLU A 122 5.21 19.66 17.48
CA GLU A 122 4.40 19.46 16.28
C GLU A 122 5.23 19.65 15.00
N GLN A 123 6.12 20.65 14.96
CA GLN A 123 7.02 20.86 13.84
C GLN A 123 8.00 19.69 13.64
N LEU A 124 8.60 19.19 14.72
CA LEU A 124 9.49 18.03 14.68
C LEU A 124 8.75 16.78 14.18
N TRP A 125 7.51 16.56 14.65
CA TRP A 125 6.66 15.47 14.18
C TRP A 125 6.22 15.62 12.73
N ALA A 126 5.99 16.84 12.25
CA ALA A 126 5.72 17.10 10.83
C ALA A 126 6.93 16.75 9.96
N GLN A 127 8.13 17.17 10.36
CA GLN A 127 9.38 16.83 9.67
C GLN A 127 9.65 15.32 9.67
N TYR A 128 9.43 14.67 10.82
CA TYR A 128 9.55 13.23 10.99
C TYR A 128 8.62 12.46 10.04
N ARG A 129 7.32 12.78 10.05
CA ARG A 129 6.31 12.14 9.17
C ARG A 129 6.60 12.37 7.69
N ALA A 130 7.05 13.57 7.31
CA ALA A 130 7.45 13.84 5.93
C ALA A 130 8.65 13.00 5.48
N THR A 131 9.60 12.76 6.39
CA THR A 131 10.78 11.92 6.12
C THR A 131 10.41 10.46 6.00
N LEU A 132 9.57 9.94 6.92
CA LEU A 132 9.06 8.58 6.84
C LEU A 132 8.31 8.31 5.53
N TYR A 133 7.46 9.25 5.09
CA TYR A 133 6.74 9.10 3.83
C TYR A 133 7.67 8.94 2.63
N ARG A 134 8.78 9.70 2.59
CA ARG A 134 9.79 9.57 1.52
C ARG A 134 10.50 8.22 1.56
N ILE A 135 10.81 7.70 2.76
CA ILE A 135 11.41 6.37 2.94
C ILE A 135 10.45 5.30 2.41
N TYR A 136 9.17 5.37 2.83
CA TYR A 136 8.13 4.45 2.39
C TYR A 136 8.00 4.42 0.86
N GLN A 137 7.87 5.60 0.23
CA GLN A 137 7.73 5.69 -1.23
C GLN A 137 8.95 5.10 -1.97
N ARG A 138 10.17 5.32 -1.46
CA ARG A 138 11.39 4.77 -2.05
C ARG A 138 11.45 3.25 -1.95
N LEU A 139 11.01 2.68 -0.83
CA LEU A 139 10.94 1.22 -0.66
C LEU A 139 9.87 0.63 -1.58
N LYS A 140 8.67 1.22 -1.59
CA LYS A 140 7.57 0.79 -2.45
C LYS A 140 7.96 0.77 -3.92
N SER A 141 8.61 1.82 -4.43
CA SER A 141 9.04 1.88 -5.84
C SER A 141 10.09 0.82 -6.20
N ARG A 142 10.90 0.39 -5.22
CA ARG A 142 11.98 -0.58 -5.44
C ARG A 142 11.48 -2.02 -5.49
N PHE A 143 10.52 -2.36 -4.61
CA PHE A 143 10.05 -3.74 -4.42
C PHE A 143 8.70 -4.01 -5.08
N ASN A 144 7.96 -2.97 -5.45
CA ASN A 144 6.71 -3.08 -6.19
C ASN A 144 6.68 -2.00 -7.28
N PRO A 145 7.53 -2.12 -8.33
CA PRO A 145 7.57 -1.13 -9.39
C PRO A 145 6.20 -1.04 -10.08
N PRO A 146 5.77 0.16 -10.50
CA PRO A 146 4.54 0.28 -11.28
C PRO A 146 4.62 -0.59 -12.53
N PRO A 147 3.50 -1.16 -12.99
CA PRO A 147 3.50 -2.00 -14.18
C PRO A 147 4.15 -1.24 -15.34
N SER A 148 5.14 -1.87 -15.98
CA SER A 148 5.83 -1.33 -17.15
C SER A 148 4.79 -0.89 -18.18
N ARG A 149 4.90 0.36 -18.65
CA ARG A 149 4.06 0.85 -19.74
C ARG A 149 4.18 -0.13 -20.91
N PRO A 150 3.08 -0.67 -21.47
CA PRO A 150 3.18 -1.62 -22.57
C PRO A 150 3.99 -0.98 -23.71
N ALA A 151 4.99 -1.71 -24.19
CA ALA A 151 5.80 -1.27 -25.33
C ALA A 151 4.87 -0.93 -26.50
N PRO A 152 5.13 0.15 -27.26
CA PRO A 152 4.34 0.45 -28.44
C PRO A 152 4.42 -0.75 -29.38
N THR A 153 3.27 -1.40 -29.58
CA THR A 153 3.12 -2.48 -30.57
C THR A 153 3.55 -1.93 -31.91
N LYS A 154 4.71 -2.37 -32.41
CA LYS A 154 5.14 -2.10 -33.78
C LYS A 154 4.05 -2.65 -34.69
N GLY A 155 3.34 -1.75 -35.37
CA GLY A 155 2.24 -2.09 -36.26
C GLY A 155 2.68 -3.14 -37.27
N THR A 156 2.01 -4.28 -37.24
CA THR A 156 2.05 -5.26 -38.33
C THR A 156 1.37 -4.62 -39.53
N THR A 157 2.16 -4.09 -40.46
CA THR A 157 1.68 -3.71 -41.79
C THR A 157 1.18 -4.97 -42.50
N THR A 158 -0.14 -5.18 -42.47
CA THR A 158 -0.77 -6.26 -43.23
C THR A 158 -0.77 -5.88 -44.71
N ARG A 159 0.20 -6.45 -45.44
CA ARG A 159 0.29 -6.44 -46.90
C ARG A 159 -0.92 -7.20 -47.46
N THR A 160 -1.98 -6.50 -47.86
CA THR A 160 -3.07 -7.06 -48.68
C THR A 160 -2.78 -6.76 -50.14
N GLY A 161 -2.22 -7.76 -50.83
CA GLY A 161 -2.20 -7.79 -52.29
C GLY A 161 -3.61 -8.02 -52.81
N LYS A 162 -4.02 -7.23 -53.81
CA LYS A 162 -5.19 -7.54 -54.64
C LYS A 162 -4.78 -7.43 -56.11
N SER A 163 -4.32 -8.54 -56.65
CA SER A 163 -4.29 -8.80 -58.08
C SER A 163 -5.72 -9.08 -58.55
N SER A 164 -6.18 -8.38 -59.59
CA SER A 164 -7.26 -8.87 -60.45
C SER A 164 -7.06 -8.34 -61.86
N SER A 165 -6.98 -9.30 -62.76
CA SER A 165 -6.65 -9.20 -64.17
C SER A 165 -7.90 -8.99 -65.03
N ARG A 166 -7.71 -8.31 -66.18
CA ARG A 166 -8.41 -8.49 -67.47
C ARG A 166 -9.87 -8.04 -67.59
N SER A 167 -10.13 -7.12 -68.54
CA SER A 167 -10.80 -7.49 -69.80
C SER A 167 -10.73 -6.36 -70.85
N THR A 168 -10.32 -6.75 -72.05
CA THR A 168 -10.33 -5.99 -73.31
C THR A 168 -11.74 -5.84 -73.89
N ALA A 169 -12.14 -4.64 -74.33
CA ALA A 169 -13.22 -4.47 -75.30
C ALA A 169 -13.04 -3.20 -76.16
N ARG A 170 -12.34 -3.42 -77.28
CA ARG A 170 -12.62 -2.92 -78.64
C ARG A 170 -13.87 -2.04 -78.79
N ARG A 171 -13.72 -0.80 -79.27
CA ARG A 171 -14.78 -0.09 -80.00
C ARG A 171 -14.19 0.70 -81.17
N SER A 172 -14.61 0.29 -82.36
CA SER A 172 -14.32 0.88 -83.66
C SER A 172 -15.51 1.74 -84.09
N ARG A 173 -15.22 2.83 -84.82
CA ARG A 173 -16.09 3.62 -85.73
C ARG A 173 -17.21 4.44 -85.06
N SER A 174 -17.55 5.64 -85.55
CA SER A 174 -17.37 6.24 -86.89
C SER A 174 -16.87 7.67 -86.84
#